data_AF-A0A8C2FIZ2-F1
#
_entry.id   AF-A0A8C2FIZ2-F1
#
_cell.length_a   1.000
_cell.length_b   1.000
_cell.length_c   1.000
_cell.angle_alpha   90.00
_cell.angle_beta   90.00
_cell.angle_gamma   90.00
#
_symmetry.space_group_name_H-M   'P 1'
#
loop_
_entity.id
_entity.type
_entity.pdbx_description
1 polymer ?
#
loop_
_entity_poly.entity_id
_entity_poly.type
_entity_poly.pdbx_seq_one_letter_code
_entity_poly.pdbx_strand_id
1 'polypeptide(L)'
;MEVIEDHHLHLEVPDPHRSLTEISEDEINLPASDDEDEAIAENKAKAADEKEEAGVGDKGEMNGVMVLALLDKIIGAVDQIQQTQAGLEVRQREMERSVTGIQGELTKLSKSHTTTANTVNKMLEKVRKVSVNVKTVRGNLEKQAGQIKRLESNENELLKRRNFKVMIY
;
A
#
# COMPACT_ATOMS: atom_id res chain seq x y z
N MET A 1 16.24 -23.74 -26.48
CA MET A 1 15.58 -22.46 -26.81
C MET A 1 14.16 -22.64 -26.31
N GLU A 2 13.97 -22.44 -25.01
CA GLU A 2 12.67 -22.60 -24.36
C GLU A 2 12.01 -21.24 -24.29
N VAL A 3 10.75 -21.23 -24.67
CA VAL A 3 9.89 -20.07 -24.86
C VAL A 3 9.45 -19.64 -23.46
N ILE A 4 9.88 -18.45 -23.04
CA ILE A 4 9.44 -17.85 -21.78
C ILE A 4 8.03 -17.31 -22.06
N GLU A 5 7.04 -17.88 -21.37
CA GLU A 5 5.65 -17.42 -21.39
C GLU A 5 5.58 -16.00 -20.80
N ASP A 6 5.08 -15.06 -21.61
CA ASP A 6 4.76 -13.71 -21.17
C ASP A 6 3.59 -13.76 -20.19
N HIS A 7 3.90 -13.70 -18.89
CA HIS A 7 2.93 -13.31 -17.88
C HIS A 7 2.56 -11.83 -18.13
N HIS A 8 1.53 -11.64 -18.94
CA HIS A 8 0.86 -10.37 -19.14
C HIS A 8 0.29 -9.89 -17.80
N LEU A 9 1.06 -9.10 -17.06
CA LEU A 9 0.59 -8.30 -15.94
C LEU A 9 -0.50 -7.36 -16.46
N HIS A 10 -1.76 -7.78 -16.34
CA HIS A 10 -2.93 -6.97 -16.61
C HIS A 10 -2.97 -5.88 -15.53
N LEU A 11 -2.38 -4.73 -15.86
CA LEU A 11 -2.42 -3.55 -15.02
C LEU A 11 -3.87 -3.02 -15.08
N GLU A 12 -4.69 -3.39 -14.11
CA GLU A 12 -6.04 -2.85 -13.95
C GLU A 12 -5.93 -1.32 -13.80
N VAL A 13 -6.43 -0.62 -14.81
CA VAL A 13 -6.61 0.83 -14.78
C VAL A 13 -7.74 1.10 -13.79
N PRO A 14 -7.55 1.93 -12.74
CA PRO A 14 -8.63 2.19 -11.79
C PRO A 14 -9.77 2.93 -12.49
N ASP A 15 -10.93 2.28 -12.58
CA ASP A 15 -12.16 2.91 -13.07
C ASP A 15 -12.57 4.06 -12.12
N PRO A 16 -12.83 5.27 -12.64
CA PRO A 16 -13.16 6.44 -11.81
C PRO A 16 -14.59 6.42 -11.23
N HIS A 17 -15.29 5.28 -11.31
CA HIS A 17 -16.71 5.14 -10.95
C HIS A 17 -17.04 4.03 -9.94
N ARG A 18 -16.06 3.46 -9.22
CA ARG A 18 -16.41 2.61 -8.06
C ARG A 18 -16.97 3.47 -6.93
N SER A 19 -18.30 3.40 -6.75
CA SER A 19 -18.99 3.98 -5.60
C SER A 19 -18.49 3.35 -4.31
N LEU A 20 -18.31 4.17 -3.28
CA LEU A 20 -17.82 3.86 -1.91
C LEU A 20 -18.66 2.84 -1.10
N THR A 21 -19.42 1.96 -1.75
CA THR A 21 -20.31 0.97 -1.14
C THR A 21 -20.07 -0.47 -1.60
N GLU A 22 -19.00 -0.73 -2.35
CA GLU A 22 -18.56 -2.11 -2.62
C GLU A 22 -17.76 -2.63 -1.43
N ILE A 23 -18.49 -3.30 -0.52
CA ILE A 23 -17.97 -4.13 0.55
C ILE A 23 -17.09 -5.21 -0.12
N SER A 24 -15.80 -5.25 0.20
CA SER A 24 -14.90 -6.27 -0.34
C SER A 24 -15.33 -7.64 0.20
N GLU A 25 -15.26 -8.71 -0.60
CA GLU A 25 -15.62 -10.07 -0.17
C GLU A 25 -14.81 -10.56 1.05
N ASP A 26 -13.67 -9.90 1.35
CA ASP A 26 -12.85 -10.11 2.54
C ASP A 26 -13.49 -9.59 3.86
N GLU A 27 -14.54 -8.77 3.80
CA GLU A 27 -15.22 -8.23 5.00
C GLU A 27 -16.27 -9.19 5.59
N ILE A 28 -16.64 -10.25 4.86
CA ILE A 28 -17.69 -11.22 5.26
C ILE A 28 -17.18 -12.22 6.31
N ASN A 29 -15.87 -12.27 6.56
CA ASN A 29 -15.26 -13.26 7.47
C ASN A 29 -14.44 -12.63 8.60
N LEU A 30 -14.93 -11.53 9.18
CA LEU A 30 -14.47 -11.11 10.50
C LEU A 30 -15.18 -11.95 11.57
N PRO A 31 -14.45 -12.57 12.51
CA PRO A 31 -15.08 -13.14 13.69
C PRO A 31 -15.84 -12.03 14.43
N ALA A 32 -17.06 -12.32 14.87
CA ALA A 32 -17.81 -11.43 15.74
C ALA A 32 -16.91 -11.02 16.92
N SER A 33 -16.76 -9.72 17.17
CA SER A 33 -16.02 -9.24 18.33
C SER A 33 -16.77 -9.68 19.59
N ASP A 34 -16.05 -10.25 20.55
CA ASP A 34 -16.57 -10.77 21.84
C ASP A 34 -17.43 -9.77 22.63
N ASP A 35 -17.40 -8.48 22.28
CA ASP A 35 -18.21 -7.41 22.88
C ASP A 35 -19.72 -7.49 22.54
N GLU A 36 -20.12 -8.21 21.48
CA GLU A 36 -21.53 -8.33 21.06
C GLU A 36 -22.32 -9.36 21.90
N ASP A 37 -21.64 -10.35 22.50
CA ASP A 37 -22.29 -11.43 23.27
C ASP A 37 -22.74 -10.98 24.66
N GLU A 38 -22.06 -10.01 25.27
CA GLU A 38 -22.36 -9.55 26.63
C GLU A 38 -23.64 -8.67 26.67
N ALA A 39 -23.87 -7.88 25.61
CA ALA A 39 -25.07 -7.04 25.49
C ALA A 39 -26.36 -7.85 25.28
N ILE A 40 -26.28 -9.01 24.62
CA ILE A 40 -27.43 -9.89 24.36
C ILE A 40 -27.77 -10.70 25.62
N ALA A 41 -26.77 -11.10 26.40
CA ALA A 41 -26.95 -11.83 27.65
C ALA A 41 -27.65 -10.98 28.73
N GLU A 42 -27.29 -9.70 28.86
CA GLU A 42 -27.89 -8.80 29.86
C GLU A 42 -29.38 -8.52 29.57
N ASN A 43 -29.75 -8.39 28.29
CA ASN A 43 -31.13 -8.17 27.87
C ASN A 43 -32.04 -9.39 28.09
N LYS A 44 -31.46 -10.60 28.04
CA LYS A 44 -32.20 -11.84 28.31
C LYS A 44 -32.46 -12.05 29.81
N ALA A 45 -31.58 -11.54 30.67
CA ALA A 45 -31.74 -11.63 32.12
C ALA A 45 -32.82 -10.67 32.66
N LYS A 46 -32.95 -9.45 32.10
CA LYS A 46 -33.95 -8.46 32.55
C LYS A 46 -35.40 -8.79 32.12
N ALA A 47 -35.60 -9.68 31.14
CA ALA A 47 -36.94 -10.06 30.69
C ALA A 47 -37.62 -11.14 31.56
N ALA A 48 -36.90 -11.77 32.50
CA ALA A 48 -37.38 -12.93 33.25
C ALA A 48 -38.01 -12.62 34.62
N ASP A 49 -37.90 -11.39 35.14
CA ASP A 49 -38.16 -11.12 36.58
C ASP A 49 -39.41 -10.28 36.90
N GLU A 50 -40.35 -10.11 35.98
CA GLU A 50 -41.61 -9.41 36.31
C GLU A 50 -42.83 -10.18 35.83
N LYS A 51 -43.14 -11.26 36.56
CA LYS A 51 -44.45 -11.90 36.56
C LYS A 51 -44.85 -12.16 38.01
N GLU A 52 -45.52 -11.21 38.65
CA GLU A 52 -46.59 -11.51 39.61
C GLU A 52 -47.42 -10.29 40.02
N GLU A 53 -48.63 -10.59 40.50
CA GLU A 53 -49.63 -9.74 41.17
C GLU A 53 -50.58 -8.87 40.31
N ALA A 54 -51.68 -9.49 39.89
CA ALA A 54 -52.90 -8.84 39.45
C ALA A 54 -53.81 -8.50 40.65
N GLY A 55 -53.70 -7.29 41.19
CA GLY A 55 -54.67 -6.70 42.11
C GLY A 55 -55.66 -5.81 41.36
N VAL A 56 -56.97 -6.04 41.56
CA VAL A 56 -58.06 -5.27 40.95
C VAL A 56 -58.11 -3.86 41.55
N GLY A 57 -57.41 -2.93 40.89
CA GLY A 57 -57.49 -1.48 41.06
C GLY A 57 -57.72 -0.80 39.71
N ASP A 58 -58.25 0.41 39.71
CA ASP A 58 -58.81 1.13 38.56
C ASP A 58 -58.03 0.95 37.24
N LYS A 59 -58.71 0.48 36.19
CA LYS A 59 -58.09 0.19 34.86
C LYS A 59 -57.37 1.40 34.28
N GLY A 60 -57.74 2.62 34.66
CA GLY A 60 -57.05 3.86 34.27
C GLY A 60 -55.69 4.01 34.93
N GLU A 61 -55.59 3.74 36.23
CA GLU A 61 -54.34 3.79 36.99
C GLU A 61 -53.35 2.72 36.51
N MET A 62 -53.80 1.49 36.27
CA MET A 62 -52.97 0.39 35.77
C MET A 62 -52.41 0.66 34.36
N ASN A 63 -53.21 1.28 33.48
CA ASN A 63 -52.77 1.67 32.13
C ASN A 63 -51.76 2.83 32.18
N GLY A 64 -51.92 3.78 33.11
CA GLY A 64 -50.96 4.86 33.33
C GLY A 64 -49.59 4.37 33.82
N VAL A 65 -49.58 3.42 34.76
CA VAL A 65 -48.33 2.78 35.26
C VAL A 65 -47.60 2.03 34.15
N MET A 66 -48.32 1.29 33.31
CA MET A 66 -47.73 0.58 32.16
C MET A 66 -47.10 1.53 31.14
N VAL A 67 -47.77 2.64 30.82
CA VAL A 67 -47.23 3.67 29.92
C VAL A 67 -45.97 4.32 30.50
N LEU A 68 -45.93 4.58 31.80
CA LEU A 68 -44.72 5.10 32.46
C LEU A 68 -43.55 4.13 32.38
N ALA A 69 -43.78 2.83 32.60
CA ALA A 69 -42.73 1.81 32.44
C ALA A 69 -42.21 1.71 31.00
N LEU A 70 -43.09 1.84 30.01
CA LEU A 70 -42.71 1.92 28.60
C LEU A 70 -41.88 3.17 28.29
N LEU A 71 -42.25 4.34 28.83
CA LEU A 71 -41.50 5.58 28.66
C LEU A 71 -40.12 5.50 29.32
N ASP A 72 -40.00 4.90 30.50
CA ASP A 72 -38.72 4.69 31.18
C ASP A 72 -37.80 3.77 30.36
N LYS A 73 -38.36 2.69 29.79
CA LYS A 73 -37.63 1.82 28.87
C LYS A 73 -37.20 2.54 27.59
N ILE A 74 -38.01 3.46 27.06
CA ILE A 74 -37.65 4.29 25.91
C ILE A 74 -36.52 5.26 26.28
N ILE A 75 -36.58 5.89 27.47
CA ILE A 75 -35.51 6.77 27.95
C ILE A 75 -34.19 5.99 28.04
N GLY A 76 -34.21 4.80 28.66
CA GLY A 76 -33.02 3.94 28.72
C GLY A 76 -32.46 3.54 27.35
N ALA A 77 -33.34 3.21 26.40
CA ALA A 77 -32.91 2.90 25.03
C ALA A 77 -32.34 4.14 24.30
N VAL A 78 -32.93 5.32 24.51
CA VAL A 78 -32.43 6.58 23.95
C VAL A 78 -31.08 6.94 24.54
N ASP A 79 -30.87 6.78 25.85
CA ASP A 79 -29.58 7.04 26.50
C ASP A 79 -28.49 6.12 25.94
N GLN A 80 -28.81 4.83 25.74
CA GLN A 80 -27.88 3.88 25.12
C GLN A 80 -27.55 4.24 23.66
N ILE A 81 -28.54 4.68 22.87
CA ILE A 81 -28.33 5.16 21.50
C ILE A 81 -27.43 6.39 21.51
N GLN A 82 -27.68 7.35 22.40
CA GLN A 82 -26.87 8.57 22.49
C GLN A 82 -25.41 8.26 22.86
N GLN A 83 -25.20 7.34 23.81
CA GLN A 83 -23.85 6.92 24.20
C GLN A 83 -23.10 6.23 23.04
N THR A 84 -23.76 5.30 22.35
CA THR A 84 -23.19 4.62 21.18
C THR A 84 -22.90 5.62 20.06
N GLN A 85 -23.82 6.54 19.78
CA GLN A 85 -23.62 7.56 18.74
C GLN A 85 -22.43 8.47 19.07
N ALA A 86 -22.27 8.92 20.31
CA ALA A 86 -21.12 9.70 20.72
C ALA A 86 -19.80 8.93 20.53
N GLY A 87 -19.78 7.64 20.85
CA GLY A 87 -18.62 6.76 20.60
C GLY A 87 -18.31 6.61 19.11
N LEU A 88 -19.33 6.42 18.27
CA LEU A 88 -19.19 6.32 16.82
C LEU A 88 -18.66 7.62 16.21
N GLU A 89 -19.13 8.78 16.65
CA GLU A 89 -18.65 10.09 16.16
C GLU A 89 -17.17 10.33 16.51
N VAL A 90 -16.72 9.90 17.68
CA VAL A 90 -15.30 9.96 18.06
C VAL A 90 -14.47 9.06 17.14
N ARG A 91 -14.88 7.80 16.98
CA ARG A 91 -14.17 6.83 16.13
C ARG A 91 -14.13 7.28 14.67
N GLN A 92 -15.23 7.84 14.16
CA GLN A 92 -15.30 8.39 12.81
C GLN A 92 -14.28 9.53 12.62
N ARG A 93 -14.21 10.47 13.57
CA ARG A 93 -13.27 11.59 13.50
C ARG A 93 -11.80 11.12 13.53
N GLU A 94 -11.49 10.10 14.33
CA GLU A 94 -10.16 9.49 14.38
C GLU A 94 -9.82 8.77 13.06
N MET A 95 -10.80 8.08 12.48
CA MET A 95 -10.66 7.44 11.18
C MET A 95 -10.40 8.46 10.08
N GLU A 96 -11.18 9.55 10.01
CA GLU A 96 -10.99 10.64 9.05
C GLU A 96 -9.58 11.26 9.15
N ARG A 97 -9.10 11.47 10.38
CA ARG A 97 -7.73 11.95 10.61
C ARG A 97 -6.67 10.96 10.12
N SER A 98 -6.88 9.67 10.37
CA SER A 98 -5.96 8.61 9.95
C SER A 98 -5.91 8.49 8.43
N VAL A 99 -7.08 8.49 7.76
CA VAL A 99 -7.19 8.48 6.31
C VAL A 99 -6.50 9.70 5.68
N THR A 100 -6.73 10.89 6.24
CA THR A 100 -6.06 12.12 5.78
C THR A 100 -4.54 12.03 5.94
N GLY A 101 -4.06 11.46 7.06
CA GLY A 101 -2.65 11.19 7.30
C GLY A 101 -2.05 10.26 6.25
N ILE A 102 -2.69 9.12 6.01
CA ILE A 102 -2.29 8.12 5.01
C ILE A 102 -2.25 8.73 3.62
N GLN A 103 -3.26 9.51 3.23
CA GLN A 103 -3.28 10.19 1.93
C GLN A 103 -2.11 11.17 1.78
N GLY A 104 -1.76 11.89 2.84
CA GLY A 104 -0.61 12.78 2.89
C GLY A 104 0.72 12.02 2.72
N GLU A 105 0.88 10.88 3.40
CA GLU A 105 2.06 10.02 3.28
C GLU A 105 2.17 9.38 1.91
N LEU A 106 1.06 8.87 1.35
CA LEU A 106 1.01 8.32 0.00
C LEU A 106 1.42 9.37 -1.04
N THR A 107 0.97 10.62 -0.87
CA THR A 107 1.37 11.74 -1.74
C THR A 107 2.88 12.02 -1.64
N LYS A 108 3.45 12.01 -0.43
CA LYS A 108 4.90 12.17 -0.23
C LYS A 108 5.69 11.03 -0.86
N LEU A 109 5.23 9.78 -0.68
CA LEU A 109 5.84 8.60 -1.25
C LEU A 109 5.81 8.65 -2.78
N SER A 110 4.68 9.01 -3.37
CA SER A 110 4.53 9.18 -4.83
C SER A 110 5.54 10.19 -5.39
N LYS A 111 5.69 11.36 -4.75
CA LYS A 111 6.70 12.37 -5.15
C LYS A 111 8.14 11.85 -5.04
N SER A 112 8.44 11.12 -3.96
CA SER A 112 9.75 10.48 -3.78
C SER A 112 10.02 9.46 -4.89
N HIS A 113 9.03 8.60 -5.18
CA HIS A 113 9.10 7.62 -6.25
C HIS A 113 9.35 8.27 -7.62
N THR A 114 8.64 9.35 -7.96
CA THR A 114 8.91 10.12 -9.19
C THR A 114 10.35 10.65 -9.25
N THR A 115 10.88 11.14 -8.14
CA THR A 115 12.27 11.63 -8.06
C THR A 115 13.29 10.51 -8.27
N THR A 116 13.05 9.35 -7.66
CA THR A 116 13.86 8.15 -7.85
C THR A 116 13.80 7.66 -9.30
N ALA A 117 12.61 7.56 -9.89
CA ALA A 117 12.42 7.17 -11.29
C ALA A 117 13.17 8.10 -12.25
N ASN A 118 13.13 9.42 -12.02
CA ASN A 118 13.90 10.40 -12.79
C ASN A 118 15.42 10.18 -12.66
N THR A 119 15.89 9.83 -11.47
CA THR A 119 17.31 9.54 -11.23
C THR A 119 17.76 8.26 -11.94
N VAL A 120 16.93 7.21 -11.88
CA VAL A 120 17.17 5.96 -12.61
C VAL A 120 17.21 6.21 -14.12
N ASN A 121 16.29 6.99 -14.67
CA ASN A 121 16.30 7.35 -16.09
C ASN A 121 17.60 8.07 -16.50
N LYS A 122 18.06 9.04 -15.69
CA LYS A 122 19.36 9.70 -15.92
C LYS A 122 20.53 8.72 -15.84
N MET A 123 20.48 7.75 -14.93
CA MET A 123 21.51 6.73 -14.78
C MET A 123 21.55 5.78 -15.98
N LEU A 124 20.40 5.34 -16.48
CA LEU A 124 20.30 4.52 -17.70
C LEU A 124 20.94 5.21 -18.90
N GLU A 125 20.71 6.51 -19.07
CA GLU A 125 21.35 7.29 -20.14
C GLU A 125 22.86 7.41 -19.95
N LYS A 126 23.33 7.64 -18.72
CA LYS A 126 24.77 7.64 -18.42
C LYS A 126 25.41 6.27 -18.71
N VAL A 127 24.75 5.17 -18.35
CA VAL A 127 25.22 3.81 -18.63
C VAL A 127 25.33 3.57 -20.14
N ARG A 128 24.35 4.02 -20.93
CA ARG A 128 24.44 3.97 -22.40
C ARG A 128 25.64 4.73 -22.93
N LYS A 129 25.87 5.97 -22.46
CA LYS A 129 27.05 6.77 -22.84
C LYS A 129 28.37 6.10 -22.48
N VAL A 130 28.48 5.57 -21.25
CA VAL A 130 29.66 4.83 -20.80
C VAL A 130 29.89 3.59 -21.68
N SER A 131 28.84 2.86 -22.04
CA SER A 131 28.94 1.70 -22.93
C SER A 131 29.54 2.07 -24.30
N VAL A 132 29.09 3.18 -24.90
CA VAL A 132 29.63 3.68 -26.17
C VAL A 132 31.09 4.11 -26.01
N ASN A 133 31.43 4.80 -24.92
CA ASN A 133 32.80 5.22 -24.64
C ASN A 133 33.74 4.03 -24.50
N VAL A 134 33.33 2.99 -23.76
CA VAL A 134 34.10 1.75 -23.60
C VAL A 134 34.33 1.06 -24.95
N LYS A 135 33.30 0.97 -25.81
CA LYS A 135 33.44 0.40 -27.16
C LYS A 135 34.42 1.21 -28.02
N THR A 136 34.38 2.53 -27.92
CA THR A 136 35.27 3.44 -28.65
C THR A 136 36.71 3.29 -28.18
N VAL A 137 36.94 3.30 -26.87
CA VAL A 137 38.27 3.08 -26.27
C VAL A 137 38.82 1.72 -26.67
N ARG A 138 38.01 0.66 -26.62
CA ARG A 138 38.41 -0.67 -27.08
C ARG A 138 38.86 -0.67 -28.54
N GLY A 139 38.09 -0.07 -29.44
CA GLY A 139 38.45 0.04 -30.86
C GLY A 139 39.74 0.83 -31.11
N ASN A 140 40.02 1.86 -30.30
CA ASN A 140 41.29 2.58 -30.38
C ASN A 140 42.47 1.74 -29.89
N LEU A 141 42.30 0.97 -28.80
CA LEU A 141 43.31 0.03 -28.31
C LEU A 141 43.59 -1.07 -29.34
N GLU A 142 42.58 -1.60 -30.02
CA GLU A 142 42.76 -2.59 -31.09
C GLU A 142 43.61 -2.04 -32.25
N LYS A 143 43.38 -0.78 -32.64
CA LYS A 143 44.21 -0.11 -33.67
C LYS A 143 45.66 0.09 -33.21
N GLN A 144 45.86 0.56 -31.98
CA GLN A 144 47.19 0.73 -31.41
C GLN A 144 47.94 -0.59 -31.29
N ALA A 145 47.28 -1.65 -30.83
CA ALA A 145 47.86 -3.00 -30.79
C ALA A 145 48.29 -3.47 -32.18
N GLY A 146 47.49 -3.21 -33.22
CA GLY A 146 47.86 -3.48 -34.61
C GLY A 146 49.07 -2.69 -35.09
N GLN A 147 49.20 -1.42 -34.72
CA GLN A 147 50.37 -0.59 -35.04
C GLN A 147 51.62 -1.08 -34.31
N ILE A 148 51.52 -1.39 -33.02
CA ILE A 148 52.61 -1.94 -32.21
C ILE A 148 53.11 -3.23 -32.85
N LYS A 149 52.22 -4.16 -33.20
CA LYS A 149 52.61 -5.41 -33.86
C LYS A 149 53.36 -5.22 -35.18
N ARG A 150 53.02 -4.16 -35.95
CA ARG A 150 53.74 -3.80 -37.17
C ARG A 150 55.13 -3.25 -36.86
N LEU A 151 55.25 -2.40 -35.83
CA LEU A 151 56.53 -1.85 -35.37
C LEU A 151 57.45 -2.97 -34.86
N GLU A 152 56.94 -3.88 -34.03
CA GLU A 152 57.67 -5.06 -33.54
C GLU A 152 58.16 -5.95 -34.69
N SER A 153 57.31 -6.19 -35.69
CA SER A 153 57.71 -6.96 -36.88
C SER A 153 58.81 -6.27 -37.67
N ASN A 154 58.74 -4.94 -37.82
CA ASN A 154 59.73 -4.16 -38.55
C ASN A 154 61.07 -4.12 -37.80
N GLU A 155 61.02 -3.88 -36.49
CA GLU A 155 62.20 -3.92 -35.62
C GLU A 155 62.91 -5.27 -35.70
N ASN A 156 62.16 -6.37 -35.59
CA ASN A 156 62.72 -7.71 -35.66
C ASN A 156 63.39 -7.98 -37.03
N GLU A 157 62.88 -7.41 -38.11
CA GLU A 157 63.50 -7.48 -39.44
C GLU A 157 64.80 -6.65 -39.52
N LEU A 158 64.81 -5.43 -38.97
CA LEU A 158 65.98 -4.56 -38.92
C LEU A 158 67.12 -5.16 -38.09
N LEU A 159 66.78 -5.80 -36.95
CA LEU A 159 67.73 -6.53 -36.12
C LEU A 159 68.35 -7.72 -36.87
N LYS A 160 67.54 -8.52 -37.57
CA LYS A 160 68.03 -9.68 -38.35
C LYS A 160 68.98 -9.29 -39.49
N ARG A 161 68.74 -8.15 -40.14
CA ARG A 161 69.57 -7.66 -41.25
C ARG A 161 70.80 -6.84 -40.79
N ARG A 162 71.07 -6.74 -39.48
CA ARG A 162 72.13 -5.89 -38.88
C ARG A 162 72.03 -4.40 -39.25
N ASN A 163 70.85 -3.93 -39.64
CA ASN A 163 70.62 -2.54 -40.08
C ASN A 163 70.13 -1.63 -38.94
N PHE A 164 70.18 -2.08 -37.69
CA PHE A 164 69.65 -1.35 -36.54
C PHE A 164 70.79 -0.64 -35.79
N LYS A 165 70.82 0.70 -35.85
CA LYS A 165 71.73 1.53 -35.05
C LYS A 165 70.88 2.50 -34.22
N VAL A 166 70.76 2.24 -32.92
CA VAL A 166 70.02 3.09 -31.98
C VAL A 166 70.88 4.32 -31.67
N MET A 167 70.38 5.51 -32.01
CA MET A 167 70.93 6.77 -31.52
C MET A 167 70.11 7.17 -30.30
N ILE A 168 70.70 7.06 -29.10
CA ILE A 168 70.13 7.61 -27.87
C ILE A 168 70.66 9.05 -27.74
N TYR A 169 69.77 10.02 -27.61
CA TYR A 169 70.09 11.42 -27.31
C TYR A 169 69.82 11.72 -25.83
#